data_AF-A0A1D4N654-F1
#
_entry.id   AF-A0A1D4N654-F1
#
_cell.length_a   1.000
_cell.length_b   1.000
_cell.length_c   1.000
_cell.angle_alpha   90.00
_cell.angle_beta   90.00
_cell.angle_gamma   90.00
#
_symmetry.space_group_name_H-M   'P 1'
#
loop_
_entity.id
_entity.type
_entity.pdbx_description
1 polymer ?
#
loop_
_entity_poly.entity_id
_entity_poly.type
_entity_poly.pdbx_seq_one_letter_code
_entity_poly.pdbx_strand_id
1 'polypeptide(L)' 'MSGIWFVFGITVLIAVYSGITFFSNLSNKAKQKNAKKNNIYGIIFLVFLIIALIELFVYIA' A
#
# COMPACT_ATOMS: atom_id res chain seq x y z
N MET A 1 -4.67 -1.82 24.64
CA MET A 1 -4.67 -2.98 23.71
C MET A 1 -5.73 -2.87 22.60
N SER A 2 -7.02 -2.58 22.87
CA SER A 2 -8.04 -2.57 21.79
C SER A 2 -7.87 -1.47 20.73
N GLY A 3 -7.41 -0.28 21.11
CA GLY A 3 -7.20 0.83 20.15
C GLY A 3 -6.11 0.55 19.11
N ILE A 4 -5.09 -0.23 19.49
CA ILE A 4 -3.94 -0.55 18.63
C ILE A 4 -4.35 -1.51 17.50
N TRP A 5 -5.15 -2.52 17.82
CA TRP A 5 -5.71 -3.44 16.82
C TRP A 5 -6.63 -2.73 15.84
N PHE A 6 -7.34 -1.69 16.29
CA PHE A 6 -8.21 -0.88 15.44
C PHE A 6 -7.39 -0.02 14.44
N VAL A 7 -6.33 0.63 14.92
CA VAL A 7 -5.40 1.40 14.07
C VAL A 7 -4.72 0.49 13.06
N PHE A 8 -4.20 -0.65 13.50
CA PHE A 8 -3.59 -1.64 12.62
C PHE A 8 -4.55 -2.14 11.53
N GLY A 9 -5.81 -2.45 11.90
CA GLY A 9 -6.83 -2.86 10.93
C GLY A 9 -7.10 -1.79 9.86
N ILE A 10 -7.12 -0.50 10.25
CA ILE A 10 -7.28 0.61 9.31
C ILE A 10 -6.06 0.73 8.39
N THR A 11 -4.85 0.64 8.92
CA THR A 11 -3.61 0.71 8.11
C THR A 11 -3.57 -0.41 7.08
N VAL A 12 -3.94 -1.63 7.47
CA VAL A 12 -4.01 -2.78 6.55
C VAL A 12 -5.06 -2.56 5.47
N LEU A 13 -6.26 -2.06 5.81
CA LEU A 13 -7.30 -1.73 4.83
C LEU A 13 -6.83 -0.70 3.80
N ILE A 14 -6.12 0.35 4.24
CA ILE A 14 -5.58 1.38 3.34
C ILE A 14 -4.48 0.80 2.45
N ALA A 15 -3.59 -0.03 3.00
CA ALA A 15 -2.53 -0.68 2.24
C ALA A 15 -3.10 -1.61 1.15
N VAL A 16 -4.15 -2.39 1.47
CA VAL A 16 -4.83 -3.27 0.51
C VAL A 16 -5.53 -2.45 -0.58
N TYR A 17 -6.28 -1.40 -0.23
CA TYR A 17 -6.94 -0.54 -1.21
C TYR A 17 -5.94 0.16 -2.14
N SER A 18 -4.86 0.71 -1.57
CA SER A 18 -3.78 1.33 -2.34
C SER A 18 -3.06 0.30 -3.22
N GLY A 19 -2.88 -0.92 -2.72
CA GLY A 19 -2.25 -2.03 -3.47
C GLY A 19 -3.07 -2.49 -4.65
N ILE A 20 -4.37 -2.72 -4.44
CA ILE A 20 -5.29 -3.09 -5.53
C ILE A 20 -5.35 -1.96 -6.55
N THR A 21 -5.49 -0.71 -6.11
CA THR A 21 -5.53 0.46 -7.02
C THR A 21 -4.22 0.60 -7.80
N PHE A 22 -3.08 0.38 -7.16
CA PHE A 22 -1.78 0.39 -7.83
C PHE A 22 -1.65 -0.76 -8.83
N PHE A 23 -2.02 -1.99 -8.45
CA PHE A 23 -1.91 -3.17 -9.30
C PHE A 23 -2.90 -3.15 -10.47
N SER A 24 -4.14 -2.69 -10.27
CA SER A 24 -5.12 -2.46 -11.34
C SER A 24 -4.65 -1.38 -12.32
N ASN A 25 -4.07 -0.28 -11.83
CA ASN A 25 -3.47 0.74 -12.70
C ASN A 25 -2.18 0.26 -13.37
N LEU A 26 -1.38 -0.60 -12.72
CA LEU A 26 -0.17 -1.20 -13.28
C LEU A 26 -0.51 -2.17 -14.41
N SER A 27 -1.55 -3.00 -14.22
CA SER A 27 -2.10 -3.91 -15.24
C SER A 27 -2.58 -3.15 -16.48
N ASN A 28 -3.25 -2.01 -16.29
CA ASN A 28 -3.64 -1.12 -17.40
C ASN A 28 -2.43 -0.41 -18.05
N LYS A 29 -1.38 -0.11 -17.29
CA LYS A 29 -0.14 0.52 -17.79
C LYS A 29 0.79 -0.45 -18.53
N ALA A 30 0.72 -1.76 -18.28
CA ALA A 30 1.46 -2.76 -19.05
C ALA A 30 1.08 -2.73 -20.55
N LYS A 31 -0.11 -2.22 -20.88
CA LYS A 31 -0.57 -1.95 -22.26
C LYS A 31 -0.03 -0.64 -22.85
N GLN A 32 0.50 0.27 -22.04
CA GLN A 32 0.89 1.64 -22.43
C GLN A 32 2.42 1.81 -22.44
N LYS A 33 3.07 1.18 -23.41
CA LYS A 33 4.53 1.04 -23.61
C LYS A 33 5.35 2.33 -23.83
N ASN A 34 4.91 3.55 -23.47
CA ASN A 34 5.68 4.77 -23.83
C ASN A 34 5.49 6.03 -22.97
N ALA A 35 5.03 5.94 -21.71
CA ALA A 35 4.92 7.13 -20.86
C ALA A 35 5.94 7.11 -19.72
N LYS A 36 7.05 7.84 -19.90
CA LYS A 36 7.93 8.33 -18.82
C LYS A 36 7.08 9.19 -17.87
N LYS A 37 6.34 8.56 -16.95
CA LYS A 37 5.42 9.24 -16.05
C LYS A 37 5.61 8.69 -14.65
N ASN A 38 6.15 9.53 -13.77
CA ASN A 38 6.43 9.26 -12.35
C ASN A 38 5.32 8.39 -11.73
N ASN A 39 5.71 7.21 -11.25
CA ASN A 39 4.81 6.19 -10.76
C ASN A 39 4.44 6.45 -9.29
N ILE A 40 3.87 7.63 -9.04
CA ILE A 40 3.50 8.15 -7.71
C ILE A 40 2.64 7.14 -6.93
N TYR A 41 1.72 6.43 -7.60
CA TYR A 41 0.89 5.39 -6.98
C TYR A 41 1.68 4.17 -6.48
N GLY A 42 2.83 3.85 -7.10
CA GLY A 42 3.69 2.76 -6.62
C GLY A 42 4.49 3.17 -5.40
N ILE A 43 4.91 4.43 -5.35
CA ILE A 43 5.57 5.02 -4.19
C ILE A 43 4.61 5.05 -3.00
N ILE A 44 3.35 5.47 -3.21
CA ILE A 44 2.32 5.50 -2.16
C ILE A 44 2.03 4.10 -1.62
N PHE A 45 1.90 3.10 -2.51
CA PHE A 45 1.74 1.71 -2.08
C PHE A 45 2.93 1.21 -1.26
N LEU A 46 4.16 1.48 -1.71
CA LEU A 46 5.38 1.07 -1.02
C LEU A 46 5.47 1.69 0.39
N VAL A 47 5.13 2.98 0.53
CA VAL A 47 5.13 3.68 1.82
C VAL A 47 4.11 3.06 2.78
N PHE A 48 2.88 2.81 2.33
CA PHE A 48 1.85 2.17 3.17
C PHE A 48 2.19 0.71 3.52
N LEU A 49 2.84 -0.02 2.61
CA LEU A 49 3.31 -1.38 2.86
C LEU A 49 4.40 -1.41 3.94
N ILE A 50 5.37 -0.50 3.86
CA ILE A 50 6.46 -0.39 4.85
C ILE A 50 5.88 -0.01 6.22
N ILE A 51 4.95 0.95 6.27
CA ILE A 51 4.28 1.33 7.52
C ILE A 51 3.53 0.13 8.12
N ALA A 52 2.76 -0.61 7.30
CA ALA A 52 2.04 -1.80 7.78
C ALA A 52 2.97 -2.89 8.31
N LEU A 53 4.15 -3.11 7.69
CA LEU A 53 5.16 -4.05 8.19
C LEU A 53 5.80 -3.58 9.49
N ILE A 54 6.08 -2.28 9.62
CA ILE A 54 6.59 -1.70 10.87
C ILE A 54 5.56 -1.85 11.98
N GLU A 55 4.29 -1.51 11.72
CA GLU A 55 3.22 -1.69 12.69
C GLU A 55 3.06 -3.16 13.10
N LEU A 56 3.11 -4.09 12.14
CA LEU A 56 3.05 -5.52 12.43
C LEU A 56 4.20 -5.93 13.37
N PHE A 57 5.43 -5.51 13.08
CA PHE A 57 6.59 -5.89 13.90
C PHE A 57 6.58 -5.22 15.28
N VAL A 58 6.14 -3.96 15.38
CA VAL A 58 6.11 -3.20 16.64
C VAL A 58 4.96 -3.64 17.56
N TYR A 59 3.84 -4.08 16.99
CA TYR A 59 2.66 -4.43 17.79
C TYR A 59 2.47 -5.94 18.01
N ILE A 60 3.14 -6.79 17.22
CA ILE A 60 3.05 -8.26 17.34
C ILE A 60 4.32 -8.92 17.92
N ALA A 61 5.52 -8.31 17.78
CA ALA A 61 6.78 -8.82 18.32
C ALA A 61 7.12 -8.17 19.67
#